data_AF-A0A7X9YA45-F1
#
_entry.id   AF-A0A7X9YA45-F1
#
_cell.length_a   1.000
_cell.length_b   1.000
_cell.length_c   1.000
_cell.angle_alpha   90.00
_cell.angle_beta   90.00
_cell.angle_gamma   90.00
#
_symmetry.space_group_name_H-M   'P 1'
#
loop_
_entity.id
_entity.type
_entity.pdbx_description
1 polymer ?
#
loop_
_entity_poly.entity_id
_entity_poly.type
_entity_poly.pdbx_seq_one_letter_code
_entity_poly.pdbx_strand_id
1 'polypeptide(L)'
;MSNPTPQPAPAPRALRWAVAGSVVVMIAAGALFYYASQRAASKRQANHDEIAVTILGHACEPNELSVPAGRASFRIINRSDRAVEWEILDGVLVVEERENIAPGLSQVINANLPPGDYAITCGLLSNPRGTLHVTPTAASDAQAKARPSMVAFIGPLSEFRVYLSSQGSALIKAATALQHAIDAGDLAQAQTLYVPAREAYQRLAPAAQRLAQLDNAINARADYFEKREQDPAFSGFHRLEYSLFQQRSLDGLAPIAQQLVTDLATLKTQLLAQSLPPEQLVSIVVRNLNSLAEVRAISGEEERYSHVDLNGFAANLQAARKVVDLMRPLLAKAAADLLPNIDSALAAFDAELNGFKVDGQYSRYDSVTADQRKQIADKAKALAVALDGIDPALGLSGLQ
;
A
#
# COMPACT_ATOMS: atom_id res chain seq x y z
N MET A 1 98.06 -15.81 25.06
CA MET A 1 97.75 -17.10 25.70
C MET A 1 96.27 -17.37 25.45
N SER A 2 95.97 -18.51 24.84
CA SER A 2 94.65 -18.89 24.34
C SER A 2 93.63 -19.04 25.48
N ASN A 3 92.50 -18.34 25.40
CA ASN A 3 91.38 -18.58 26.31
C ASN A 3 90.70 -19.91 25.92
N PRO A 4 90.46 -20.81 26.88
CA PRO A 4 89.82 -22.09 26.61
C PRO A 4 88.35 -21.89 26.28
N THR A 5 87.90 -22.53 25.20
CA THR A 5 86.49 -22.62 24.80
C THR A 5 85.73 -23.48 25.82
N PRO A 6 84.61 -23.02 26.41
CA PRO A 6 83.83 -23.86 27.31
C PRO A 6 83.13 -24.97 26.51
N GLN A 7 83.26 -26.23 26.95
CA GLN A 7 82.49 -27.34 26.40
C GLN A 7 80.99 -27.20 26.77
N PRO A 8 80.05 -27.56 25.88
CA PRO A 8 78.62 -27.48 26.17
C PRO A 8 78.23 -28.51 27.24
N ALA A 9 77.63 -28.06 28.33
CA ALA A 9 77.10 -28.92 29.36
C ALA A 9 75.95 -29.79 28.80
N PRO A 10 75.88 -31.09 29.15
CA PRO A 10 74.77 -31.94 28.71
C PRO A 10 73.46 -31.40 29.28
N ALA A 11 72.46 -31.23 28.40
CA ALA A 11 71.14 -30.76 28.81
C ALA A 11 70.60 -31.65 29.96
N PRO A 12 70.14 -31.06 31.07
CA PRO A 12 69.76 -31.82 32.26
C PRO A 12 68.67 -32.82 31.90
N ARG A 13 68.75 -34.05 32.44
CA ARG A 13 67.76 -35.12 32.19
C ARG A 13 66.31 -34.66 32.37
N ALA A 14 66.08 -33.72 33.28
CA ALA A 14 64.79 -33.06 33.49
C ALA A 14 64.23 -32.37 32.23
N LEU A 15 65.08 -31.74 31.41
CA LEU A 15 64.67 -31.08 30.16
C LEU A 15 64.22 -32.09 29.10
N ARG A 16 64.87 -33.26 29.03
CA ARG A 16 64.48 -34.35 28.11
C ARG A 16 63.12 -34.95 28.49
N TRP A 17 62.86 -35.14 29.79
CA TRP A 17 61.57 -35.60 30.29
C TRP A 17 60.46 -34.54 30.11
N ALA A 18 60.79 -33.26 30.27
CA ALA A 18 59.84 -32.17 30.00
C ALA A 18 59.42 -32.13 28.52
N VAL A 19 60.39 -32.28 27.59
CA VAL A 19 60.10 -32.32 26.14
C VAL A 19 59.27 -33.56 25.77
N ALA A 20 59.62 -34.73 26.31
CA ALA A 20 58.82 -35.95 26.09
C ALA A 20 57.39 -35.80 26.62
N GLY A 21 57.24 -35.22 27.82
CA GLY A 21 55.92 -34.91 28.40
C GLY A 21 55.11 -33.94 27.54
N SER A 22 55.73 -32.88 27.02
CA SER A 22 55.03 -31.91 26.16
C SER A 22 54.56 -32.52 24.83
N VAL A 23 55.34 -33.45 24.26
CA VAL A 23 54.94 -34.16 23.03
C VAL A 23 53.75 -35.06 23.30
N VAL A 24 53.74 -35.79 24.42
CA VAL A 24 52.59 -36.65 24.79
C VAL A 24 51.33 -35.82 25.03
N VAL A 25 51.43 -34.70 25.73
CA VAL A 25 50.29 -33.79 25.95
C VAL A 25 49.78 -33.21 24.63
N MET A 26 50.67 -32.83 23.71
CA MET A 26 50.29 -32.32 22.40
C MET A 26 49.55 -33.37 21.56
N ILE A 27 50.02 -34.62 21.53
CA ILE A 27 49.36 -35.73 20.83
C ILE A 27 47.99 -36.01 21.46
N ALA A 28 47.90 -36.06 22.79
CA ALA A 28 46.65 -36.27 23.50
C ALA A 28 45.63 -35.15 23.24
N ALA A 29 46.08 -33.89 23.23
CA ALA A 29 45.25 -32.74 22.89
C ALA A 29 44.78 -32.78 21.42
N GLY A 30 45.65 -33.15 20.49
CA GLY A 30 45.30 -33.34 19.07
C GLY A 30 44.26 -34.44 18.87
N ALA A 31 44.41 -35.58 19.57
CA ALA A 31 43.45 -36.68 19.53
C ALA A 31 42.09 -36.30 20.14
N LEU A 32 42.09 -35.58 21.26
CA LEU A 32 40.88 -35.06 21.90
C LEU A 32 40.17 -34.04 21.01
N PHE A 33 40.90 -33.13 20.39
CA PHE A 33 40.36 -32.15 19.44
C PHE A 33 39.75 -32.84 18.22
N TYR A 34 40.45 -33.81 17.64
CA TYR A 34 39.93 -34.61 16.52
C TYR A 34 38.66 -35.36 16.89
N TYR A 35 38.64 -36.00 18.07
CA TYR A 35 37.46 -36.72 18.57
C TYR A 35 36.27 -35.78 18.82
N ALA A 36 36.50 -34.64 19.47
CA ALA A 36 35.49 -33.63 19.70
C ALA A 36 34.95 -33.04 18.38
N SER A 37 35.83 -32.80 17.41
CA SER A 37 35.47 -32.32 16.07
C SER A 37 34.59 -33.34 15.32
N GLN A 38 34.93 -34.63 15.36
CA GLN A 38 34.09 -35.67 14.75
C GLN A 38 32.72 -35.79 15.43
N ARG A 39 32.65 -35.76 16.76
CA ARG A 39 31.36 -35.78 17.49
C ARG A 39 30.50 -34.55 17.22
N ALA A 40 31.12 -33.38 17.07
CA ALA A 40 30.41 -32.15 16.71
C ALA A 40 29.86 -32.23 15.27
N ALA A 41 30.64 -32.78 14.33
CA ALA A 41 30.20 -33.01 12.96
C ALA A 41 29.01 -33.98 12.89
N SER A 42 29.05 -35.10 13.63
CA SER A 42 27.95 -36.07 13.67
C SER A 42 26.67 -35.51 14.32
N LYS A 43 26.79 -34.66 15.36
CA LYS A 43 25.62 -33.98 15.97
C LYS A 43 24.96 -32.96 15.04
N ARG A 44 25.73 -32.28 14.17
CA ARG A 44 25.17 -31.34 13.17
C ARG A 44 24.35 -32.05 12.08
N GLN A 45 24.60 -33.34 11.86
CA GLN A 45 23.84 -34.18 10.91
C GLN A 45 22.51 -34.69 11.47
N ALA A 46 22.26 -34.56 12.78
CA ALA A 46 21.14 -35.22 13.47
C ALA A 46 19.80 -34.45 13.46
N ASN A 47 19.72 -33.26 12.87
CA ASN A 47 18.43 -32.59 12.65
C ASN A 47 17.84 -33.06 11.31
N HIS A 48 16.95 -34.05 11.37
CA HIS A 48 16.35 -34.71 10.20
C HIS A 48 15.36 -33.84 9.41
N ASP A 49 14.93 -32.70 9.96
CA ASP A 49 13.90 -31.83 9.35
C ASP A 49 14.48 -30.64 8.55
N GLU A 50 15.80 -30.61 8.35
CA GLU A 50 16.48 -29.55 7.61
C GLU A 50 16.86 -29.99 6.19
N ILE A 51 16.60 -29.12 5.23
CA ILE A 51 16.94 -29.32 3.82
C ILE A 51 18.39 -28.87 3.60
N ALA A 52 19.28 -29.82 3.33
CA ALA A 52 20.68 -29.50 3.09
C ALA A 52 20.88 -28.89 1.68
N VAL A 53 21.56 -27.76 1.62
CA VAL A 53 22.01 -27.11 0.38
C VAL A 53 23.51 -26.92 0.47
N THR A 54 24.25 -27.54 -0.43
CA THR A 54 25.72 -27.47 -0.46
C THR A 54 26.16 -26.48 -1.52
N ILE A 55 26.84 -25.41 -1.13
CA ILE A 55 27.41 -24.44 -2.07
C ILE A 55 28.80 -24.91 -2.49
N LEU A 56 28.98 -25.09 -3.78
CA LEU A 56 30.24 -25.38 -4.45
C LEU A 56 30.82 -24.09 -5.07
N GLY A 57 31.90 -24.18 -5.84
CA GLY A 57 32.52 -23.00 -6.46
C GLY A 57 31.62 -22.25 -7.44
N HIS A 58 30.85 -22.98 -8.27
CA HIS A 58 30.08 -22.42 -9.38
C HIS A 58 28.59 -22.84 -9.42
N ALA A 59 28.14 -23.59 -8.42
CA ALA A 59 26.78 -24.11 -8.33
C ALA A 59 26.44 -24.44 -6.87
N CYS A 60 25.18 -24.75 -6.60
CA CYS A 60 24.76 -25.36 -5.36
C CYS A 60 24.05 -26.69 -5.61
N GLU A 61 24.11 -27.60 -4.65
CA GLU A 61 23.53 -28.93 -4.73
C GLU A 61 22.60 -29.18 -3.54
N PRO A 62 21.30 -29.46 -3.79
CA PRO A 62 20.63 -29.33 -5.08
C PRO A 62 20.50 -27.86 -5.53
N ASN A 63 20.45 -27.62 -6.84
CA ASN A 63 20.12 -26.30 -7.43
C ASN A 63 18.62 -26.18 -7.77
N GLU A 64 17.84 -27.23 -7.58
CA GLU A 64 16.39 -27.24 -7.72
C GLU A 64 15.80 -27.92 -6.48
N LEU A 65 14.93 -27.19 -5.77
CA LEU A 65 14.33 -27.60 -4.51
C LEU A 65 12.81 -27.59 -4.64
N SER A 66 12.16 -28.53 -3.94
CA SER A 66 10.71 -28.52 -3.77
C SER A 66 10.36 -28.75 -2.31
N VAL A 67 9.54 -27.87 -1.74
CA VAL A 67 9.13 -27.91 -0.33
C VAL A 67 7.63 -27.60 -0.19
N PRO A 68 6.94 -28.10 0.84
CA PRO A 68 5.58 -27.65 1.14
C PRO A 68 5.57 -26.22 1.69
N ALA A 69 4.52 -25.46 1.37
CA ALA A 69 4.29 -24.13 1.91
C ALA A 69 4.15 -24.14 3.45
N GLY A 70 4.71 -23.12 4.08
CA GLY A 70 4.83 -22.98 5.53
C GLY A 70 6.29 -22.85 5.97
N ARG A 71 6.56 -23.26 7.22
CA ARG A 71 7.90 -23.16 7.80
C ARG A 71 8.84 -24.21 7.19
N ALA A 72 9.88 -23.76 6.52
CA ALA A 72 10.99 -24.57 6.03
C ALA A 72 12.30 -24.17 6.71
N SER A 73 13.19 -25.13 6.91
CA SER A 73 14.53 -24.92 7.46
C SER A 73 15.56 -25.45 6.48
N PHE A 74 16.48 -24.60 6.03
CA PHE A 74 17.55 -24.98 5.12
C PHE A 74 18.89 -24.94 5.87
N ARG A 75 19.71 -25.97 5.67
CA ARG A 75 21.09 -26.01 6.15
C ARG A 75 22.02 -25.75 4.99
N ILE A 76 22.62 -24.56 5.00
CA ILE A 76 23.53 -24.11 3.96
C ILE A 76 24.94 -24.52 4.35
N ILE A 77 25.57 -25.34 3.53
CA ILE A 77 26.91 -25.91 3.78
C ILE A 77 27.86 -25.33 2.74
N ASN A 78 28.85 -24.58 3.17
CA ASN A 78 29.84 -24.04 2.26
C ASN A 78 31.00 -25.02 2.03
N ARG A 79 31.07 -25.57 0.81
CA ARG A 79 32.16 -26.42 0.31
C ARG A 79 33.01 -25.74 -0.77
N SER A 80 32.82 -24.44 -0.97
CA SER A 80 33.72 -23.62 -1.78
C SER A 80 34.96 -23.19 -0.99
N ASP A 81 35.87 -22.50 -1.67
CA ASP A 81 37.11 -21.94 -1.11
C ASP A 81 36.97 -20.48 -0.64
N ARG A 82 35.76 -19.90 -0.68
CA ARG A 82 35.49 -18.50 -0.29
C ARG A 82 34.31 -18.41 0.67
N ALA A 83 34.17 -17.28 1.37
CA ALA A 83 32.93 -17.00 2.07
C ALA A 83 31.79 -16.77 1.07
N VAL A 84 30.60 -17.27 1.38
CA VAL A 84 29.43 -17.22 0.50
C VAL A 84 28.19 -16.77 1.25
N GLU A 85 27.18 -16.35 0.50
CA GLU A 85 25.82 -16.09 0.98
C GLU A 85 24.83 -17.03 0.29
N TRP A 86 23.66 -17.18 0.92
CA TRP A 86 22.52 -17.90 0.35
C TRP A 86 21.23 -17.14 0.64
N GLU A 87 20.47 -16.88 -0.40
CA GLU A 87 19.27 -16.05 -0.39
C GLU A 87 18.12 -16.81 -1.06
N ILE A 88 16.91 -16.59 -0.58
CA ILE A 88 15.66 -16.93 -1.28
C ILE A 88 15.10 -15.64 -1.88
N LEU A 89 14.80 -15.65 -3.18
CA LEU A 89 14.41 -14.47 -3.95
C LEU A 89 13.02 -14.63 -4.56
N ASP A 90 12.18 -13.62 -4.41
CA ASP A 90 10.93 -13.42 -5.15
C ASP A 90 11.09 -12.23 -6.10
N GLY A 91 11.46 -12.50 -7.35
CA GLY A 91 11.88 -11.49 -8.31
C GLY A 91 13.14 -10.75 -7.86
N VAL A 92 12.95 -9.51 -7.37
CA VAL A 92 14.03 -8.65 -6.84
C VAL A 92 14.04 -8.57 -5.31
N LEU A 93 13.05 -9.17 -4.65
CA LEU A 93 12.91 -9.15 -3.19
C LEU A 93 13.69 -10.31 -2.56
N VAL A 94 14.51 -10.00 -1.55
CA VAL A 94 15.11 -11.02 -0.67
C VAL A 94 14.06 -11.42 0.37
N VAL A 95 13.63 -12.68 0.29
CA VAL A 95 12.63 -13.25 1.20
C VAL A 95 13.28 -13.61 2.54
N GLU A 96 14.48 -14.21 2.50
CA GLU A 96 15.28 -14.57 3.67
C GLU A 96 16.72 -14.85 3.19
N GLU A 97 17.72 -14.52 4.01
CA GLU A 97 19.14 -14.62 3.65
C GLU A 97 20.05 -15.07 4.80
N ARG A 98 21.21 -15.65 4.45
CA ARG A 98 22.35 -15.81 5.37
C ARG A 98 23.65 -15.46 4.66
N GLU A 99 24.36 -14.50 5.22
CA GLU A 99 25.62 -13.99 4.69
C GLU A 99 26.85 -14.59 5.39
N ASN A 100 28.03 -14.39 4.76
CA ASN A 100 29.34 -14.61 5.38
C ASN A 100 29.58 -16.05 5.88
N ILE A 101 29.04 -17.05 5.19
CA ILE A 101 29.26 -18.46 5.51
C ILE A 101 30.68 -18.84 5.06
N ALA A 102 31.62 -18.93 6.00
CA ALA A 102 33.03 -19.22 5.66
C ALA A 102 33.25 -20.65 5.12
N PRO A 103 34.35 -20.91 4.37
CA PRO A 103 34.68 -22.24 3.85
C PRO A 103 34.66 -23.33 4.92
N GLY A 104 33.96 -24.44 4.64
CA GLY A 104 33.83 -25.58 5.55
C GLY A 104 32.83 -25.40 6.69
N LEU A 105 32.18 -24.25 6.81
CA LEU A 105 31.12 -24.01 7.79
C LEU A 105 29.72 -24.28 7.21
N SER A 106 28.75 -24.40 8.12
CA SER A 106 27.34 -24.44 7.76
C SER A 106 26.50 -23.55 8.66
N GLN A 107 25.42 -23.01 8.10
CA GLN A 107 24.43 -22.21 8.81
C GLN A 107 23.03 -22.72 8.53
N VAL A 108 22.09 -22.40 9.43
CA VAL A 108 20.67 -22.75 9.28
C VAL A 108 19.87 -21.48 9.08
N ILE A 109 18.94 -21.54 8.13
CA ILE A 109 18.02 -20.47 7.78
C ILE A 109 16.60 -21.02 7.88
N ASN A 110 15.71 -20.28 8.54
CA ASN A 110 14.31 -20.65 8.70
C ASN A 110 13.48 -19.63 7.92
N ALA A 111 12.63 -20.09 7.01
CA ALA A 111 11.74 -19.23 6.25
C ALA A 111 10.30 -19.74 6.39
N ASN A 112 9.32 -18.85 6.44
CA ASN A 112 7.92 -19.20 6.29
C ASN A 112 7.47 -18.83 4.88
N LEU A 113 7.38 -19.82 4.00
CA LEU A 113 7.24 -19.64 2.56
C LEU A 113 5.79 -19.85 2.11
N PRO A 114 5.14 -18.84 1.49
CA PRO A 114 3.91 -19.06 0.74
C PRO A 114 4.13 -19.99 -0.47
N PRO A 115 3.06 -20.61 -1.02
CA PRO A 115 3.16 -21.34 -2.28
C PRO A 115 3.62 -20.42 -3.41
N GLY A 116 4.52 -20.91 -4.27
CA GLY A 116 5.07 -20.12 -5.38
C GLY A 116 6.42 -20.63 -5.87
N ASP A 117 6.94 -19.97 -6.90
CA ASP A 117 8.26 -20.23 -7.47
C ASP A 117 9.23 -19.12 -7.07
N TYR A 118 10.34 -19.52 -6.46
CA TYR A 118 11.39 -18.64 -5.97
C TYR A 118 12.72 -18.96 -6.67
N ALA A 119 13.61 -17.98 -6.76
CA ALA A 119 14.99 -18.22 -7.12
C ALA A 119 15.84 -18.35 -5.86
N ILE A 120 16.91 -19.15 -5.90
CA ILE A 120 17.90 -19.23 -4.81
C ILE A 120 19.29 -18.87 -5.34
N THR A 121 20.09 -18.19 -4.53
CA THR A 121 21.50 -17.99 -4.88
C THR A 121 22.32 -19.24 -4.62
N CYS A 122 23.35 -19.47 -5.42
CA CYS A 122 24.27 -20.60 -5.27
C CYS A 122 25.69 -20.10 -5.00
N GLY A 123 25.84 -19.25 -3.97
CA GLY A 123 27.12 -18.67 -3.57
C GLY A 123 27.42 -17.34 -4.26
N LEU A 124 28.36 -17.32 -5.21
CA LEU A 124 28.79 -16.06 -5.85
C LEU A 124 27.67 -15.48 -6.73
N LEU A 125 27.55 -14.16 -6.76
CA LEU A 125 26.56 -13.42 -7.58
C LEU A 125 26.61 -13.75 -9.08
N SER A 126 27.76 -14.18 -9.58
CA SER A 126 27.95 -14.60 -10.98
C SER A 126 27.52 -16.04 -11.27
N ASN A 127 27.22 -16.83 -10.24
CA ASN A 127 26.77 -18.21 -10.42
C ASN A 127 25.32 -18.23 -10.90
N PRO A 128 24.92 -19.23 -11.70
CA PRO A 128 23.53 -19.41 -12.06
C PRO A 128 22.69 -19.61 -10.79
N ARG A 129 21.53 -18.95 -10.74
CA ARG A 129 20.56 -19.12 -9.66
C ARG A 129 19.90 -20.49 -9.76
N GLY A 130 19.62 -21.09 -8.61
CA GLY A 130 18.76 -22.26 -8.51
C GLY A 130 17.29 -21.88 -8.41
N THR A 131 16.42 -22.88 -8.37
CA THR A 131 14.97 -22.74 -8.20
C THR A 131 14.50 -23.38 -6.91
N LEU A 132 13.49 -22.76 -6.29
CA LEU A 132 12.79 -23.29 -5.14
C LEU A 132 11.28 -23.24 -5.42
N HIS A 133 10.70 -24.40 -5.65
CA HIS A 133 9.26 -24.57 -5.83
C HIS A 133 8.60 -24.84 -4.48
N VAL A 134 7.67 -23.98 -4.07
CA VAL A 134 6.93 -24.13 -2.83
C VAL A 134 5.51 -24.58 -3.17
N THR A 135 5.20 -25.83 -2.82
CA THR A 135 3.93 -26.48 -3.16
C THR A 135 2.82 -26.07 -2.19
N PRO A 136 1.57 -25.88 -2.67
CA PRO A 136 0.44 -25.61 -1.80
C PRO A 136 0.20 -26.71 -0.76
N THR A 137 -0.21 -26.32 0.43
CA THR A 137 -0.70 -27.19 1.51
C THR A 137 -2.12 -26.81 1.90
N ALA A 138 -2.85 -27.73 2.55
CA ALA A 138 -4.19 -27.40 3.07
C ALA A 138 -4.17 -26.19 4.03
N ALA A 139 -3.08 -26.03 4.80
CA ALA A 139 -2.89 -24.88 5.68
C ALA A 139 -2.64 -23.58 4.88
N SER A 140 -1.82 -23.61 3.83
CA SER A 140 -1.61 -22.43 2.98
C SER A 140 -2.86 -22.06 2.19
N ASP A 141 -3.64 -23.03 1.74
CA ASP A 141 -4.90 -22.80 1.03
C ASP A 141 -5.95 -22.18 1.97
N ALA A 142 -6.04 -22.69 3.21
CA ALA A 142 -6.88 -22.10 4.24
C ALA A 142 -6.43 -20.67 4.59
N GLN A 143 -5.12 -20.41 4.63
CA GLN A 143 -4.58 -19.08 4.91
C GLN A 143 -4.74 -18.11 3.74
N ALA A 144 -4.66 -18.57 2.49
CA ALA A 144 -4.93 -17.76 1.31
C ALA A 144 -6.41 -17.32 1.25
N LYS A 145 -7.32 -18.17 1.73
CA LYS A 145 -8.74 -17.88 1.88
C LYS A 145 -9.09 -17.18 3.19
N ALA A 146 -8.13 -17.05 4.11
CA ALA A 146 -8.35 -16.35 5.37
C ALA A 146 -8.43 -14.85 5.13
N ARG A 147 -9.24 -14.17 5.96
CA ARG A 147 -9.35 -12.71 5.93
C ARG A 147 -7.98 -12.07 6.18
N PRO A 148 -7.64 -10.97 5.47
CA PRO A 148 -6.42 -10.24 5.75
C PRO A 148 -6.36 -9.81 7.22
N SER A 149 -5.17 -9.85 7.82
CA SER A 149 -4.96 -9.30 9.16
C SER A 149 -5.03 -7.77 9.12
N MET A 150 -5.22 -7.14 10.28
CA MET A 150 -5.18 -5.67 10.41
C MET A 150 -3.90 -5.03 9.86
N VAL A 151 -2.77 -5.74 9.97
CA VAL A 151 -1.48 -5.29 9.45
C VAL A 151 -1.51 -5.10 7.93
N ALA A 152 -2.28 -5.93 7.21
CA ALA A 152 -2.40 -5.84 5.75
C ALA A 152 -3.04 -4.52 5.28
N PHE A 153 -3.80 -3.83 6.15
CA PHE A 153 -4.45 -2.56 5.83
C PHE A 153 -3.57 -1.33 6.13
N ILE A 154 -2.43 -1.49 6.82
CA ILE A 154 -1.52 -0.37 7.14
C ILE A 154 -1.04 0.32 5.85
N GLY A 155 -0.62 -0.45 4.84
CA GLY A 155 -0.19 0.07 3.55
C GLY A 155 -1.28 0.87 2.84
N PRO A 156 -2.44 0.26 2.53
CA PRO A 156 -3.57 0.95 1.92
C PRO A 156 -4.04 2.20 2.67
N LEU A 157 -4.13 2.17 4.00
CA LEU A 157 -4.54 3.31 4.81
C LEU A 157 -3.49 4.44 4.78
N SER A 158 -2.20 4.10 4.80
CA SER A 158 -1.11 5.08 4.72
C SER A 158 -1.10 5.76 3.35
N GLU A 159 -1.27 5.00 2.28
CA GLU A 159 -1.34 5.54 0.92
C GLU A 159 -2.63 6.36 0.71
N PHE A 160 -3.75 5.98 1.32
CA PHE A 160 -4.95 6.83 1.31
C PHE A 160 -4.72 8.15 2.04
N ARG A 161 -3.99 8.15 3.17
CA ARG A 161 -3.60 9.38 3.87
C ARG A 161 -2.72 10.28 3.00
N VAL A 162 -1.81 9.71 2.19
CA VAL A 162 -1.03 10.46 1.19
C VAL A 162 -1.95 11.07 0.14
N TYR A 163 -2.91 10.30 -0.37
CA TYR A 163 -3.94 10.79 -1.29
C TYR A 163 -4.72 11.97 -0.69
N LEU A 164 -5.21 11.86 0.55
CA LEU A 164 -5.93 12.94 1.23
C LEU A 164 -5.07 14.20 1.38
N SER A 165 -3.78 14.04 1.71
CA SER A 165 -2.84 15.16 1.82
C SER A 165 -2.63 15.87 0.48
N SER A 166 -2.41 15.09 -0.59
CA SER A 166 -2.18 15.60 -1.94
C SER A 166 -3.42 16.29 -2.50
N GLN A 167 -4.58 15.62 -2.46
CA GLN A 167 -5.84 16.20 -2.92
C GLN A 167 -6.26 17.41 -2.07
N GLY A 168 -6.02 17.38 -0.75
CA GLY A 168 -6.30 18.53 0.12
C GLY A 168 -5.46 19.75 -0.26
N SER A 169 -4.19 19.53 -0.63
CA SER A 169 -3.33 20.61 -1.12
C SER A 169 -3.78 21.15 -2.48
N ALA A 170 -4.21 20.26 -3.38
CA ALA A 170 -4.74 20.66 -4.69
C ALA A 170 -6.05 21.46 -4.56
N LEU A 171 -6.93 21.04 -3.66
CA LEU A 171 -8.18 21.73 -3.33
C LEU A 171 -7.93 23.14 -2.77
N ILE A 172 -7.05 23.28 -1.78
CA ILE A 172 -6.70 24.59 -1.22
C ILE A 172 -6.14 25.49 -2.32
N LYS A 173 -5.26 24.97 -3.19
CA LYS A 173 -4.69 25.74 -4.31
C LYS A 173 -5.79 26.21 -5.28
N ALA A 174 -6.71 25.33 -5.67
CA ALA A 174 -7.79 25.67 -6.59
C ALA A 174 -8.77 26.69 -5.99
N ALA A 175 -9.15 26.51 -4.71
CA ALA A 175 -10.01 27.46 -4.00
C ALA A 175 -9.34 28.82 -3.77
N THR A 176 -8.02 28.84 -3.53
CA THR A 176 -7.24 30.09 -3.42
C THR A 176 -7.20 30.83 -4.76
N ALA A 177 -7.08 30.12 -5.89
CA ALA A 177 -7.17 30.74 -7.21
C ALA A 177 -8.56 31.36 -7.45
N LEU A 178 -9.63 30.65 -7.08
CA LEU A 178 -11.00 31.18 -7.13
C LEU A 178 -11.15 32.42 -6.25
N GLN A 179 -10.66 32.39 -5.01
CA GLN A 179 -10.65 33.53 -4.10
C GLN A 179 -9.95 34.74 -4.74
N HIS A 180 -8.76 34.55 -5.32
CA HIS A 180 -8.04 35.66 -5.96
C HIS A 180 -8.80 36.27 -7.15
N ALA A 181 -9.53 35.49 -7.94
CA ALA A 181 -10.35 36.04 -9.01
C ALA A 181 -11.53 36.87 -8.48
N ILE A 182 -12.14 36.42 -7.37
CA ILE A 182 -13.19 37.17 -6.66
C ILE A 182 -12.62 38.49 -6.11
N ASP A 183 -11.47 38.45 -5.43
CA ASP A 183 -10.81 39.63 -4.87
C ASP A 183 -10.37 40.64 -5.95
N ALA A 184 -10.02 40.14 -7.14
CA ALA A 184 -9.66 40.96 -8.29
C ALA A 184 -10.86 41.58 -9.02
N GLY A 185 -12.10 41.22 -8.65
CA GLY A 185 -13.30 41.69 -9.34
C GLY A 185 -13.55 41.03 -10.70
N ASP A 186 -12.90 39.89 -10.99
CA ASP A 186 -13.01 39.20 -12.28
C ASP A 186 -14.05 38.08 -12.23
N LEU A 187 -15.30 38.43 -12.55
CA LEU A 187 -16.43 37.51 -12.52
C LEU A 187 -16.25 36.33 -13.51
N ALA A 188 -15.74 36.60 -14.70
CA ALA A 188 -15.59 35.57 -15.74
C ALA A 188 -14.54 34.54 -15.31
N GLN A 189 -13.39 35.02 -14.81
CA GLN A 189 -12.35 34.15 -14.29
C GLN A 189 -12.81 33.39 -13.04
N ALA A 190 -13.59 34.02 -12.15
CA ALA A 190 -14.15 33.34 -10.98
C ALA A 190 -15.12 32.22 -11.37
N GLN A 191 -16.00 32.44 -12.36
CA GLN A 191 -16.87 31.40 -12.90
C GLN A 191 -16.06 30.23 -13.49
N THR A 192 -14.99 30.52 -14.24
CA THR A 192 -14.11 29.47 -14.79
C THR A 192 -13.39 28.69 -13.69
N LEU A 193 -12.89 29.36 -12.64
CA LEU A 193 -12.15 28.73 -11.55
C LEU A 193 -13.03 28.01 -10.52
N TYR A 194 -14.33 28.30 -10.50
CA TYR A 194 -15.29 27.57 -9.66
C TYR A 194 -15.27 26.06 -10.00
N VAL A 195 -15.30 25.70 -11.28
CA VAL A 195 -15.35 24.30 -11.74
C VAL A 195 -14.18 23.45 -11.22
N PRO A 196 -12.89 23.80 -11.45
CA PRO A 196 -11.78 23.00 -10.94
C PRO A 196 -11.69 23.01 -9.39
N ALA A 197 -12.15 24.06 -8.71
CA ALA A 197 -12.22 24.08 -7.25
C ALA A 197 -13.27 23.07 -6.73
N ARG A 198 -14.44 22.99 -7.39
CA ARG A 198 -15.47 21.99 -7.08
C ARG A 198 -15.03 20.58 -7.38
N GLU A 199 -14.40 20.32 -8.53
CA GLU A 199 -13.84 19.01 -8.84
C GLU A 199 -12.85 18.55 -7.76
N ALA A 200 -11.96 19.45 -7.33
CA ALA A 200 -11.00 19.14 -6.29
C ALA A 200 -11.67 18.80 -4.94
N TYR A 201 -12.79 19.46 -4.61
CA TYR A 201 -13.59 19.11 -3.44
C TYR A 201 -14.23 17.73 -3.58
N GLN A 202 -14.84 17.46 -4.73
CA GLN A 202 -15.57 16.21 -4.97
C GLN A 202 -14.65 14.98 -4.99
N ARG A 203 -13.35 15.13 -5.25
CA ARG A 203 -12.34 14.04 -5.04
C ARG A 203 -12.10 13.68 -3.57
N LEU A 204 -12.47 14.57 -2.65
CA LEU A 204 -12.37 14.40 -1.20
C LEU A 204 -13.72 14.21 -0.51
N ALA A 205 -14.84 14.51 -1.18
CA ALA A 205 -16.18 14.49 -0.61
C ALA A 205 -16.52 13.22 0.19
N PRO A 206 -16.22 11.99 -0.27
CA PRO A 206 -16.48 10.79 0.54
C PRO A 206 -15.82 10.83 1.93
N ALA A 207 -14.60 11.36 2.02
CA ALA A 207 -13.89 11.49 3.29
C ALA A 207 -14.35 12.73 4.08
N ALA A 208 -14.59 13.86 3.40
CA ALA A 208 -15.02 15.12 4.02
C ALA A 208 -16.38 14.98 4.72
N GLN A 209 -17.33 14.23 4.13
CA GLN A 209 -18.67 13.98 4.67
C GLN A 209 -18.69 13.28 6.04
N ARG A 210 -17.56 12.71 6.49
CA ARG A 210 -17.43 12.21 7.87
C ARG A 210 -17.35 13.35 8.91
N LEU A 211 -16.97 14.55 8.47
CA LEU A 211 -16.83 15.74 9.31
C LEU A 211 -18.04 16.64 9.10
N ALA A 212 -19.24 16.15 9.45
CA ALA A 212 -20.52 16.75 9.07
C ALA A 212 -20.62 18.27 9.31
N GLN A 213 -20.13 18.78 10.45
CA GLN A 213 -20.15 20.22 10.72
C GLN A 213 -19.31 21.02 9.71
N LEU A 214 -18.13 20.49 9.35
CA LEU A 214 -17.22 21.14 8.43
C LEU A 214 -17.66 20.97 6.97
N ASP A 215 -18.19 19.80 6.62
CA ASP A 215 -18.85 19.55 5.32
C ASP A 215 -20.01 20.53 5.11
N ASN A 216 -20.83 20.78 6.13
CA ASN A 216 -21.91 21.77 6.05
C ASN A 216 -21.39 23.21 5.84
N ALA A 217 -20.32 23.61 6.52
CA ALA A 217 -19.73 24.94 6.32
C ALA A 217 -19.19 25.12 4.89
N ILE A 218 -18.69 24.05 4.28
CA ILE A 218 -18.02 24.07 2.97
C ILE A 218 -19.00 23.84 1.81
N ASN A 219 -19.98 22.93 1.96
CA ASN A 219 -20.74 22.33 0.86
C ASN A 219 -22.25 22.25 1.14
N ALA A 220 -22.78 22.91 2.18
CA ALA A 220 -24.24 22.95 2.34
C ALA A 220 -24.89 23.75 1.20
N ARG A 221 -25.95 23.18 0.65
CA ARG A 221 -26.83 23.84 -0.32
C ARG A 221 -27.87 24.72 0.37
N ALA A 222 -28.44 25.66 -0.38
CA ALA A 222 -29.42 26.62 0.13
C ALA A 222 -30.68 25.95 0.74
N ASP A 223 -31.10 24.78 0.27
CA ASP A 223 -32.26 24.03 0.80
C ASP A 223 -32.11 23.60 2.26
N TYR A 224 -30.89 23.58 2.81
CA TYR A 224 -30.64 23.28 4.22
C TYR A 224 -30.77 24.49 5.16
N PHE A 225 -31.05 25.68 4.63
CA PHE A 225 -31.20 26.91 5.41
C PHE A 225 -32.64 27.42 5.39
N GLU A 226 -33.13 27.96 6.52
CA GLU A 226 -34.53 28.42 6.67
C GLU A 226 -34.88 29.49 5.63
N LYS A 227 -33.97 30.45 5.42
CA LYS A 227 -34.15 31.54 4.45
C LYS A 227 -33.50 31.26 3.09
N ARG A 228 -33.08 30.01 2.86
CA ARG A 228 -32.41 29.56 1.63
C ARG A 228 -31.24 30.48 1.24
N GLU A 229 -31.24 30.98 0.00
CA GLU A 229 -30.18 31.85 -0.52
C GLU A 229 -30.05 33.18 0.23
N GLN A 230 -31.08 33.58 0.98
CA GLN A 230 -31.10 34.82 1.78
C GLN A 230 -30.68 34.57 3.24
N ASP A 231 -30.36 33.33 3.61
CA ASP A 231 -29.95 33.01 4.96
C ASP A 231 -28.55 33.57 5.25
N PRO A 232 -28.35 34.34 6.33
CA PRO A 232 -27.03 34.88 6.67
C PRO A 232 -26.01 33.78 7.00
N ALA A 233 -26.45 32.56 7.33
CA ALA A 233 -25.57 31.42 7.55
C ALA A 233 -25.20 30.68 6.25
N PHE A 234 -25.84 30.99 5.11
CA PHE A 234 -25.53 30.34 3.84
C PHE A 234 -24.15 30.81 3.33
N SER A 235 -23.19 29.88 3.31
CA SER A 235 -21.78 30.11 3.00
C SER A 235 -21.21 28.99 2.12
N GLY A 236 -19.89 28.96 1.95
CA GLY A 236 -19.19 27.89 1.25
C GLY A 236 -19.38 27.90 -0.26
N PHE A 237 -19.16 26.75 -0.90
CA PHE A 237 -19.16 26.61 -2.36
C PHE A 237 -20.49 27.03 -2.99
N HIS A 238 -21.63 26.55 -2.50
CA HIS A 238 -22.92 26.83 -3.13
C HIS A 238 -23.37 28.29 -2.94
N ARG A 239 -22.90 28.96 -1.88
CA ARG A 239 -23.10 30.41 -1.73
C ARG A 239 -22.30 31.19 -2.78
N LEU A 240 -21.07 30.79 -3.06
CA LEU A 240 -20.28 31.35 -4.16
C LEU A 240 -20.94 31.04 -5.50
N GLU A 241 -21.38 29.79 -5.72
CA GLU A 241 -22.06 29.34 -6.93
C GLU A 241 -23.28 30.22 -7.25
N TYR A 242 -24.15 30.44 -6.26
CA TYR A 242 -25.35 31.26 -6.41
C TYR A 242 -25.01 32.67 -6.90
N SER A 243 -24.04 33.35 -6.26
CA SER A 243 -23.70 34.71 -6.69
C SER A 243 -22.98 34.74 -8.03
N LEU A 244 -22.07 33.79 -8.29
CA LEU A 244 -21.31 33.75 -9.53
C LEU A 244 -22.20 33.46 -10.73
N PHE A 245 -23.10 32.48 -10.65
CA PHE A 245 -23.84 31.99 -11.82
C PHE A 245 -25.27 32.53 -11.91
N GLN A 246 -25.98 32.65 -10.79
CA GLN A 246 -27.37 33.13 -10.78
C GLN A 246 -27.46 34.66 -10.65
N GLN A 247 -26.72 35.26 -9.72
CA GLN A 247 -26.76 36.72 -9.53
C GLN A 247 -25.78 37.46 -10.44
N ARG A 248 -24.75 36.77 -10.95
CA ARG A 248 -23.66 37.35 -11.73
C ARG A 248 -23.03 38.56 -11.03
N SER A 249 -22.78 38.43 -9.73
CA SER A 249 -22.19 39.47 -8.88
C SER A 249 -21.09 38.90 -7.99
N LEU A 250 -20.11 39.74 -7.66
CA LEU A 250 -19.04 39.46 -6.70
C LEU A 250 -19.28 40.17 -5.36
N ASP A 251 -20.38 40.90 -5.23
CA ASP A 251 -20.66 41.72 -4.05
C ASP A 251 -20.71 40.86 -2.78
N GLY A 252 -19.86 41.20 -1.81
CA GLY A 252 -19.78 40.51 -0.53
C GLY A 252 -19.19 39.10 -0.57
N LEU A 253 -18.61 38.65 -1.69
CA LEU A 253 -18.05 37.30 -1.80
C LEU A 253 -16.65 37.15 -1.21
N ALA A 254 -15.85 38.20 -1.16
CA ALA A 254 -14.48 38.17 -0.62
C ALA A 254 -14.38 37.50 0.77
N PRO A 255 -15.17 37.89 1.80
CA PRO A 255 -15.12 37.23 3.11
C PRO A 255 -15.58 35.76 3.06
N ILE A 256 -16.51 35.40 2.17
CA ILE A 256 -17.03 34.03 2.02
C ILE A 256 -15.96 33.13 1.39
N ALA A 257 -15.29 33.61 0.34
CA ALA A 257 -14.19 32.90 -0.32
C ALA A 257 -12.99 32.72 0.61
N GLN A 258 -12.66 33.73 1.42
CA GLN A 258 -11.60 33.62 2.42
C GLN A 258 -11.93 32.62 3.53
N GLN A 259 -13.18 32.61 4.01
CA GLN A 259 -13.63 31.62 4.98
C GLN A 259 -13.57 30.21 4.40
N LEU A 260 -14.02 30.02 3.15
CA LEU A 260 -13.94 28.74 2.45
C LEU A 260 -12.50 28.20 2.41
N VAL A 261 -11.51 29.01 2.02
CA VAL A 261 -10.10 28.58 1.99
C VAL A 261 -9.62 28.16 3.40
N THR A 262 -10.05 28.87 4.44
CA THR A 262 -9.74 28.55 5.84
C THR A 262 -10.37 27.23 6.28
N ASP A 263 -11.63 26.99 5.91
CA ASP A 263 -12.35 25.76 6.21
C ASP A 263 -11.73 24.57 5.48
N LEU A 264 -11.25 24.74 4.24
CA LEU A 264 -10.55 23.69 3.48
C LEU A 264 -9.19 23.35 4.09
N ALA A 265 -8.46 24.34 4.64
CA ALA A 265 -7.23 24.08 5.39
C ALA A 265 -7.50 23.30 6.69
N THR A 266 -8.59 23.63 7.37
CA THR A 266 -9.09 22.90 8.54
C THR A 266 -9.48 21.47 8.17
N LEU A 267 -10.19 21.29 7.05
CA LEU A 267 -10.62 20.00 6.52
C LEU A 267 -9.43 19.09 6.28
N LYS A 268 -8.42 19.57 5.54
CA LYS A 268 -7.19 18.82 5.29
C LYS A 268 -6.52 18.40 6.61
N THR A 269 -6.42 19.32 7.57
CA THR A 269 -5.79 19.04 8.87
C THR A 269 -6.55 17.96 9.63
N GLN A 270 -7.88 18.07 9.72
CA GLN A 270 -8.70 17.09 10.45
C GLN A 270 -8.73 15.72 9.77
N LEU A 271 -8.80 15.67 8.43
CA LEU A 271 -8.73 14.41 7.68
C LEU A 271 -7.41 13.66 7.91
N LEU A 272 -6.29 14.39 8.06
CA LEU A 272 -4.98 13.79 8.36
C LEU A 272 -4.81 13.46 9.85
N ALA A 273 -5.51 14.15 10.75
CA ALA A 273 -5.43 13.88 12.18
C ALA A 273 -6.25 12.64 12.59
N GLN A 274 -7.38 12.40 11.94
CA GLN A 274 -8.27 11.30 12.28
C GLN A 274 -7.80 9.97 11.69
N SER A 275 -7.87 8.90 12.48
CA SER A 275 -7.74 7.55 11.96
C SER A 275 -8.94 7.18 11.09
N LEU A 276 -8.66 6.48 9.99
CA LEU A 276 -9.66 5.86 9.13
C LEU A 276 -9.66 4.36 9.43
N PRO A 277 -10.72 3.83 10.06
CA PRO A 277 -10.87 2.38 10.19
C PRO A 277 -10.93 1.70 8.81
N PRO A 278 -10.37 0.49 8.62
CA PRO A 278 -10.36 -0.20 7.33
C PRO A 278 -11.74 -0.33 6.68
N GLU A 279 -12.77 -0.64 7.46
CA GLU A 279 -14.16 -0.78 7.00
C GLU A 279 -14.74 0.53 6.45
N GLN A 280 -14.19 1.66 6.90
CA GLN A 280 -14.59 2.97 6.41
C GLN A 280 -13.93 3.35 5.09
N LEU A 281 -12.83 2.72 4.69
CA LEU A 281 -12.13 3.06 3.45
C LEU A 281 -13.02 2.82 2.22
N VAL A 282 -13.74 1.68 2.20
CA VAL A 282 -14.69 1.34 1.11
C VAL A 282 -16.06 1.98 1.37
N SER A 283 -16.58 1.91 2.59
CA SER A 283 -17.96 2.33 2.86
C SER A 283 -18.21 3.82 2.65
N ILE A 284 -17.22 4.70 2.82
CA ILE A 284 -17.37 6.13 2.49
C ILE A 284 -17.67 6.35 1.00
N VAL A 285 -17.02 5.59 0.13
CA VAL A 285 -17.21 5.67 -1.33
C VAL A 285 -18.55 5.09 -1.71
N VAL A 286 -18.90 3.93 -1.15
CA VAL A 286 -20.22 3.30 -1.38
C VAL A 286 -21.36 4.25 -0.99
N ARG A 287 -21.29 4.87 0.20
CA ARG A 287 -22.31 5.84 0.64
C ARG A 287 -22.41 7.02 -0.33
N ASN A 288 -21.27 7.53 -0.81
CA ASN A 288 -21.25 8.64 -1.76
C ASN A 288 -21.86 8.27 -3.13
N LEU A 289 -21.58 7.06 -3.63
CA LEU A 289 -22.15 6.52 -4.87
C LEU A 289 -23.66 6.23 -4.73
N ASN A 290 -24.10 5.68 -3.60
CA ASN A 290 -25.53 5.49 -3.33
C ASN A 290 -26.27 6.84 -3.29
N SER A 291 -25.71 7.84 -2.60
CA SER A 291 -26.26 9.21 -2.60
C SER A 291 -26.28 9.83 -3.99
N LEU A 292 -25.25 9.57 -4.81
CA LEU A 292 -25.24 9.99 -6.22
C LEU A 292 -26.41 9.36 -6.98
N ALA A 293 -26.53 8.04 -6.91
CA ALA A 293 -27.54 7.28 -7.64
C ALA A 293 -28.97 7.62 -7.22
N GLU A 294 -29.22 7.73 -5.92
CA GLU A 294 -30.57 7.83 -5.37
C GLU A 294 -31.09 9.26 -5.35
N VAL A 295 -30.20 10.25 -5.25
CA VAL A 295 -30.58 11.66 -5.05
C VAL A 295 -29.96 12.57 -6.11
N ARG A 296 -28.62 12.64 -6.18
CA ARG A 296 -27.96 13.74 -6.90
C ARG A 296 -28.09 13.65 -8.41
N ALA A 297 -27.98 12.46 -9.01
CA ALA A 297 -28.11 12.29 -10.45
C ALA A 297 -29.54 12.59 -10.94
N ILE A 298 -30.57 12.13 -10.23
CA ILE A 298 -31.95 12.36 -10.66
C ILE A 298 -32.32 13.83 -10.55
N SER A 299 -31.98 14.44 -9.41
CA SER A 299 -32.36 15.82 -9.10
C SER A 299 -31.54 16.87 -9.85
N GLY A 300 -30.22 16.67 -10.01
CA GLY A 300 -29.31 17.71 -10.49
C GLY A 300 -29.25 18.91 -9.55
N GLU A 301 -29.53 18.68 -8.26
CA GLU A 301 -29.64 19.76 -7.28
C GLU A 301 -28.30 20.13 -6.64
N GLU A 302 -27.23 19.35 -6.87
CA GLU A 302 -25.93 19.65 -6.28
C GLU A 302 -25.39 20.97 -6.84
N GLU A 303 -25.36 21.14 -8.16
CA GLU A 303 -24.88 22.36 -8.81
C GLU A 303 -26.05 23.09 -9.51
N ARG A 304 -27.03 23.53 -8.71
CA ARG A 304 -28.30 24.10 -9.20
C ARG A 304 -28.12 25.37 -10.05
N TYR A 305 -27.01 26.11 -9.92
CA TYR A 305 -26.83 27.37 -10.65
C TYR A 305 -25.77 27.26 -11.74
N SER A 306 -24.69 26.55 -11.48
CA SER A 306 -23.57 26.37 -12.41
C SER A 306 -23.78 25.20 -13.38
N HIS A 307 -24.57 24.20 -12.97
CA HIS A 307 -24.89 22.97 -13.70
C HIS A 307 -23.66 22.12 -14.04
N VAL A 308 -22.68 22.05 -13.14
CA VAL A 308 -21.44 21.28 -13.31
C VAL A 308 -21.44 19.93 -12.58
N ASP A 309 -22.63 19.35 -12.31
CA ASP A 309 -22.79 18.10 -11.57
C ASP A 309 -21.96 16.94 -12.17
N LEU A 310 -21.86 16.85 -13.51
CA LEU A 310 -21.06 15.83 -14.20
C LEU A 310 -19.57 15.89 -13.83
N ASN A 311 -19.01 17.09 -13.67
CA ASN A 311 -17.63 17.27 -13.21
C ASN A 311 -17.46 16.69 -11.79
N GLY A 312 -18.43 16.96 -10.92
CA GLY A 312 -18.46 16.41 -9.56
C GLY A 312 -18.59 14.89 -9.52
N PHE A 313 -19.46 14.31 -10.35
CA PHE A 313 -19.63 12.86 -10.45
C PHE A 313 -18.37 12.16 -10.95
N ALA A 314 -17.69 12.75 -11.95
CA ALA A 314 -16.42 12.24 -12.44
C ALA A 314 -15.33 12.31 -11.35
N ALA A 315 -15.29 13.37 -10.55
CA ALA A 315 -14.38 13.48 -9.41
C ALA A 315 -14.70 12.48 -8.29
N ASN A 316 -15.99 12.20 -8.00
CA ASN A 316 -16.38 11.14 -7.07
C ASN A 316 -15.93 9.76 -7.57
N LEU A 317 -16.05 9.49 -8.88
CA LEU A 317 -15.55 8.25 -9.51
C LEU A 317 -14.03 8.11 -9.41
N GLN A 318 -13.27 9.21 -9.53
CA GLN A 318 -11.82 9.18 -9.31
C GLN A 318 -11.45 8.77 -7.87
N ALA A 319 -12.20 9.26 -6.87
CA ALA A 319 -12.02 8.84 -5.49
C ALA A 319 -12.35 7.35 -5.29
N ALA A 320 -13.41 6.87 -5.94
CA ALA A 320 -13.78 5.45 -5.93
C ALA A 320 -12.68 4.57 -6.53
N ARG A 321 -12.13 4.96 -7.69
CA ARG A 321 -11.04 4.25 -8.35
C ARG A 321 -9.80 4.18 -7.47
N LYS A 322 -9.41 5.28 -6.81
CA LYS A 322 -8.27 5.26 -5.87
C LYS A 322 -8.50 4.24 -4.75
N VAL A 323 -9.68 4.21 -4.15
CA VAL A 323 -9.97 3.22 -3.08
C VAL A 323 -9.89 1.79 -3.60
N VAL A 324 -10.42 1.51 -4.79
CA VAL A 324 -10.31 0.18 -5.42
C VAL A 324 -8.86 -0.20 -5.67
N ASP A 325 -8.04 0.71 -6.20
CA ASP A 325 -6.62 0.46 -6.46
C ASP A 325 -5.85 0.12 -5.17
N LEU A 326 -6.20 0.76 -4.06
CA LEU A 326 -5.63 0.46 -2.74
C LEU A 326 -6.04 -0.92 -2.20
N MET A 327 -7.26 -1.37 -2.50
CA MET A 327 -7.77 -2.67 -2.08
C MET A 327 -7.36 -3.81 -3.02
N ARG A 328 -7.00 -3.51 -4.27
CA ARG A 328 -6.71 -4.50 -5.31
C ARG A 328 -5.67 -5.54 -4.89
N PRO A 329 -4.53 -5.22 -4.24
CA PRO A 329 -3.58 -6.24 -3.81
C PRO A 329 -4.16 -7.23 -2.78
N LEU A 330 -5.03 -6.75 -1.89
CA LEU A 330 -5.70 -7.59 -0.89
C LEU A 330 -6.78 -8.47 -1.54
N LEU A 331 -7.56 -7.88 -2.45
CA LEU A 331 -8.57 -8.59 -3.22
C LEU A 331 -7.96 -9.64 -4.15
N ALA A 332 -6.85 -9.37 -4.83
CA ALA A 332 -6.17 -10.33 -5.70
C ALA A 332 -5.74 -11.59 -4.94
N LYS A 333 -5.40 -11.45 -3.65
CA LYS A 333 -5.02 -12.58 -2.80
C LYS A 333 -6.22 -13.32 -2.21
N ALA A 334 -7.21 -12.60 -1.68
CA ALA A 334 -8.28 -13.18 -0.88
C ALA A 334 -9.59 -13.43 -1.66
N ALA A 335 -9.83 -12.69 -2.75
CA ALA A 335 -11.10 -12.67 -3.48
C ALA A 335 -10.95 -12.17 -4.93
N ALA A 336 -10.05 -12.79 -5.70
CA ALA A 336 -9.70 -12.34 -7.05
C ALA A 336 -10.91 -12.28 -7.99
N ASP A 337 -11.89 -13.18 -7.81
CA ASP A 337 -13.10 -13.27 -8.62
C ASP A 337 -13.99 -12.02 -8.55
N LEU A 338 -13.81 -11.15 -7.54
CA LEU A 338 -14.53 -9.88 -7.46
C LEU A 338 -13.98 -8.81 -8.42
N LEU A 339 -12.69 -8.88 -8.76
CA LEU A 339 -12.01 -7.82 -9.53
C LEU A 339 -12.64 -7.60 -10.92
N PRO A 340 -12.97 -8.64 -11.72
CA PRO A 340 -13.59 -8.42 -13.03
C PRO A 340 -14.92 -7.66 -12.95
N ASN A 341 -15.75 -7.93 -11.95
CA ASN A 341 -17.03 -7.24 -11.77
C ASN A 341 -16.82 -5.76 -11.35
N ILE A 342 -15.89 -5.51 -10.42
CA ILE A 342 -15.53 -4.15 -9.99
C ILE A 342 -14.98 -3.34 -11.17
N ASP A 343 -14.06 -3.93 -11.93
CA ASP A 343 -13.41 -3.27 -13.08
C ASP A 343 -14.42 -2.96 -14.19
N SER A 344 -15.33 -3.89 -14.48
CA SER A 344 -16.43 -3.68 -15.42
C SER A 344 -17.36 -2.54 -14.98
N ALA A 345 -17.75 -2.51 -13.70
CA ALA A 345 -18.61 -1.46 -13.17
C ALA A 345 -17.93 -0.07 -13.18
N LEU A 346 -16.65 0.00 -12.82
CA LEU A 346 -15.84 1.22 -12.91
C LEU A 346 -15.75 1.73 -14.35
N ALA A 347 -15.43 0.85 -15.30
CA ALA A 347 -15.31 1.20 -16.71
C ALA A 347 -16.65 1.63 -17.30
N ALA A 348 -17.75 0.95 -16.95
CA ALA A 348 -19.08 1.29 -17.43
C ALA A 348 -19.54 2.67 -16.92
N PHE A 349 -19.27 3.02 -15.65
CA PHE A 349 -19.62 4.33 -15.13
C PHE A 349 -18.73 5.45 -15.71
N ASP A 350 -17.43 5.18 -15.88
CA ASP A 350 -16.51 6.12 -16.54
C ASP A 350 -16.91 6.39 -17.98
N ALA A 351 -17.26 5.34 -18.75
CA ALA A 351 -17.74 5.46 -20.11
C ALA A 351 -19.05 6.27 -20.21
N GLU A 352 -20.00 6.01 -19.31
CA GLU A 352 -21.25 6.76 -19.22
C GLU A 352 -20.98 8.26 -19.04
N LEU A 353 -20.17 8.64 -18.04
CA LEU A 353 -19.83 10.04 -17.79
C LEU A 353 -19.08 10.66 -18.98
N ASN A 354 -18.08 9.97 -19.52
CA ASN A 354 -17.29 10.46 -20.65
C ASN A 354 -18.13 10.67 -21.92
N GLY A 355 -19.26 9.98 -22.07
CA GLY A 355 -20.22 10.20 -23.16
C GLY A 355 -20.84 11.61 -23.16
N PHE A 356 -20.80 12.33 -22.03
CA PHE A 356 -21.30 13.71 -21.92
C PHE A 356 -20.24 14.78 -22.19
N LYS A 357 -19.03 14.40 -22.62
CA LYS A 357 -17.99 15.37 -22.97
C LYS A 357 -18.15 15.87 -24.41
N VAL A 358 -18.06 17.19 -24.57
CA VAL A 358 -17.94 17.88 -25.86
C VAL A 358 -16.65 18.70 -25.81
N ASP A 359 -15.78 18.52 -26.80
CA ASP A 359 -14.45 19.17 -26.87
C ASP A 359 -13.61 19.03 -25.58
N GLY A 360 -13.73 17.86 -24.93
CA GLY A 360 -13.01 17.54 -23.70
C GLY A 360 -13.60 18.11 -22.42
N GLN A 361 -14.71 18.86 -22.49
CA GLN A 361 -15.42 19.44 -21.34
C GLN A 361 -16.76 18.75 -21.12
N TYR A 362 -17.17 18.57 -19.87
CA TYR A 362 -18.50 18.02 -19.58
C TYR A 362 -19.60 19.01 -19.99
N SER A 363 -20.68 18.47 -20.56
CA SER A 363 -21.90 19.23 -20.83
C SER A 363 -22.52 19.74 -19.52
N ARG A 364 -23.31 20.81 -19.60
CA ARG A 364 -24.07 21.32 -18.45
C ARG A 364 -25.20 20.35 -18.09
N TYR A 365 -25.47 20.19 -16.80
CA TYR A 365 -26.43 19.19 -16.31
C TYR A 365 -27.90 19.48 -16.66
N ASP A 366 -28.24 20.74 -16.92
CA ASP A 366 -29.54 21.17 -17.45
C ASP A 366 -29.82 20.63 -18.86
N SER A 367 -28.78 20.26 -19.63
CA SER A 367 -28.92 19.60 -20.94
C SER A 367 -29.06 18.07 -20.85
N VAL A 368 -28.81 17.47 -19.68
CA VAL A 368 -28.88 16.01 -19.49
C VAL A 368 -30.33 15.60 -19.26
N THR A 369 -30.87 14.75 -20.14
CA THR A 369 -32.27 14.33 -20.10
C THR A 369 -32.58 13.43 -18.90
N ALA A 370 -33.85 13.31 -18.53
CA ALA A 370 -34.27 12.44 -17.43
C ALA A 370 -33.81 10.97 -17.61
N ASP A 371 -33.86 10.45 -18.84
CA ASP A 371 -33.41 9.09 -19.16
C ASP A 371 -31.89 8.95 -18.99
N GLN A 372 -31.12 9.95 -19.42
CA GLN A 372 -29.66 10.00 -19.23
C GLN A 372 -29.30 10.12 -17.74
N ARG A 373 -30.01 10.94 -16.98
CA ARG A 373 -29.85 11.04 -15.51
C ARG A 373 -30.09 9.69 -14.84
N LYS A 374 -31.12 8.96 -15.29
CA LYS A 374 -31.38 7.59 -14.83
C LYS A 374 -30.24 6.62 -15.19
N GLN A 375 -29.66 6.72 -16.38
CA GLN A 375 -28.51 5.90 -16.78
C GLN A 375 -27.29 6.17 -15.88
N ILE A 376 -26.97 7.44 -15.61
CA ILE A 376 -25.92 7.83 -14.64
C ILE A 376 -26.19 7.21 -13.27
N ALA A 377 -27.42 7.33 -12.77
CA ALA A 377 -27.83 6.78 -11.49
C ALA A 377 -27.67 5.24 -11.44
N ASP A 378 -28.14 4.54 -12.47
CA ASP A 378 -28.09 3.09 -12.56
C ASP A 378 -26.62 2.59 -12.61
N LYS A 379 -25.72 3.30 -13.31
CA LYS A 379 -24.28 2.97 -13.33
C LYS A 379 -23.59 3.22 -11.99
N ALA A 380 -23.90 4.34 -11.32
CA ALA A 380 -23.38 4.61 -9.99
C ALA A 380 -23.86 3.57 -8.97
N LYS A 381 -25.13 3.14 -9.06
CA LYS A 381 -25.67 2.07 -8.21
C LYS A 381 -24.99 0.74 -8.47
N ALA A 382 -24.79 0.38 -9.74
CA ALA A 382 -24.09 -0.85 -10.11
C ALA A 382 -22.66 -0.88 -9.55
N LEU A 383 -21.94 0.25 -9.61
CA LEU A 383 -20.62 0.37 -8.99
C LEU A 383 -20.70 0.25 -7.46
N ALA A 384 -21.64 0.93 -6.80
CA ALA A 384 -21.83 0.80 -5.35
C ALA A 384 -22.05 -0.66 -4.93
N VAL A 385 -22.94 -1.38 -5.63
CA VAL A 385 -23.22 -2.81 -5.39
C VAL A 385 -21.98 -3.69 -5.61
N ALA A 386 -21.19 -3.41 -6.65
CA ALA A 386 -19.94 -4.14 -6.87
C ALA A 386 -18.93 -3.93 -5.73
N LEU A 387 -18.84 -2.70 -5.18
CA LEU A 387 -17.95 -2.37 -4.07
C LEU A 387 -18.44 -2.91 -2.72
N ASP A 388 -19.75 -3.07 -2.52
CA ASP A 388 -20.33 -3.69 -1.32
C ASP A 388 -19.85 -5.15 -1.12
N GLY A 389 -19.43 -5.82 -2.19
CA GLY A 389 -18.81 -7.15 -2.11
C GLY A 389 -17.43 -7.18 -1.44
N ILE A 390 -16.75 -6.04 -1.28
CA ILE A 390 -15.38 -5.98 -0.74
C ILE A 390 -15.36 -6.26 0.76
N ASP A 391 -16.29 -5.66 1.52
CA ASP A 391 -16.35 -5.87 2.98
C ASP A 391 -16.50 -7.34 3.37
N PRO A 392 -17.52 -8.09 2.91
CA PRO A 392 -17.66 -9.50 3.30
C PRO A 392 -16.48 -10.37 2.85
N ALA A 393 -15.85 -10.04 1.72
CA ALA A 393 -14.70 -10.76 1.19
C ALA A 393 -13.42 -10.56 2.00
N LEU A 394 -13.17 -9.32 2.47
CA LEU A 394 -12.00 -9.00 3.29
C LEU A 394 -12.30 -9.05 4.80
N GLY A 395 -13.57 -9.19 5.17
CA GLY A 395 -14.07 -9.23 6.54
C GLY A 395 -13.90 -7.92 7.31
N LEU A 396 -14.03 -6.76 6.66
CA LEU A 396 -13.67 -5.46 7.25
C LEU A 396 -14.51 -5.13 8.50
N SER A 397 -15.82 -5.35 8.43
CA SER A 397 -16.73 -5.13 9.56
C SER A 397 -16.52 -6.08 10.74
N GLY A 398 -15.77 -7.17 10.55
CA GLY A 398 -15.42 -8.14 11.59
C GLY A 398 -14.05 -7.95 12.22
N LEU A 399 -13.33 -6.87 11.89
CA LEU A 399 -11.98 -6.57 12.38
C LEU A 399 -11.94 -5.87 13.75
N GLN A 400 -13.09 -5.76 14.43
CA GLN A 400 -13.25 -5.06 15.71
C GLN A 400 -12.62 -5.81 16.90
#